data_AF-A0A813EFS0-F1
#
_entry.id   AF-A0A813EFS0-F1
#
_cell.length_a   1.000
_cell.length_b   1.000
_cell.length_c   1.000
_cell.angle_alpha   90.00
_cell.angle_beta   90.00
_cell.angle_gamma   90.00
#
_symmetry.space_group_name_H-M   'P 1'
#
loop_
_entity.id
_entity.type
_entity.pdbx_description
1 polymer ?
#
loop_
_entity_poly.entity_id
_entity_poly.type
_entity_poly.pdbx_seq_one_letter_code
_entity_poly.pdbx_strand_id
1 'polypeptide(L)'
;AVPVFAAALSYLLLALPVAQLPLQGFSWLSFFSSRRNRPVPPLRYIGDSQLMQPQRALTEPEIHSPEVQANLDMLLSAMRKYGGIGIAAPQVGWWVRAMVFGIKGENKRYPQAGNVPL
;
A
#
# COMPACT_ATOMS: atom_id res chain seq x y z
N ALA A 1 15.03 28.16 21.02
CA ALA A 1 13.86 27.48 21.61
C ALA A 1 13.17 26.68 20.51
N VAL A 2 13.25 25.36 20.58
CA VAL A 2 12.76 24.40 19.56
C VAL A 2 11.67 23.55 20.25
N PRO A 3 10.45 23.38 19.70
CA PRO A 3 9.37 22.76 20.46
C PRO A 3 9.26 21.23 20.27
N VAL A 4 9.47 20.51 21.38
CA VAL A 4 8.57 19.54 22.05
C VAL A 4 8.09 18.23 21.35
N PHE A 5 8.11 18.03 20.04
CA PHE A 5 7.44 16.83 19.47
C PHE A 5 8.26 15.53 19.38
N ALA A 6 9.55 15.52 19.73
CA ALA A 6 10.41 14.35 19.54
C ALA A 6 10.50 13.37 20.74
N ALA A 7 9.83 13.65 21.86
CA ALA A 7 10.07 12.90 23.11
C ALA A 7 8.91 12.00 23.60
N ALA A 8 7.81 11.87 22.85
CA ALA A 8 6.59 11.19 23.32
C ALA A 8 6.34 9.80 22.73
N LEU A 9 7.36 9.11 22.21
CA LEU A 9 7.22 7.70 21.80
C LEU A 9 8.39 6.80 22.24
N SER A 10 8.99 7.09 23.40
CA SER A 10 9.89 6.15 24.10
C SER A 10 9.32 5.64 25.43
N TYR A 11 8.12 6.08 25.85
CA TYR A 11 7.60 5.81 27.19
C TYR A 11 6.14 5.33 27.26
N LEU A 12 5.61 4.68 26.21
CA LEU A 12 4.33 3.95 26.32
C LEU A 12 4.54 2.44 26.11
N LEU A 13 5.47 1.89 26.88
CA LEU A 13 5.86 0.47 26.87
C LEU A 13 5.50 -0.25 28.18
N LEU A 14 4.50 0.21 28.95
CA LEU A 14 4.31 -0.28 30.33
C LEU A 14 2.88 -0.53 30.83
N ALA A 15 1.87 -0.72 29.98
CA ALA A 15 0.57 -1.13 30.50
C ALA A 15 -0.38 -1.78 29.47
N LEU A 16 -0.06 -2.98 28.98
CA LEU A 16 -1.10 -3.96 28.60
C LEU A 16 -0.57 -5.38 28.90
N PRO A 17 -1.37 -6.25 29.51
CA PRO A 17 -0.94 -7.60 29.84
C PRO A 17 -0.74 -8.38 28.55
N VAL A 18 0.50 -8.78 28.31
CA VAL A 18 0.87 -9.80 27.34
C VAL A 18 0.39 -11.14 27.90
N ALA A 19 -0.89 -11.43 27.73
CA ALA A 19 -1.46 -12.72 28.06
C ALA A 19 -2.41 -13.16 26.95
N GLN A 20 -1.96 -14.18 26.23
CA GLN A 20 -2.75 -15.08 25.37
C GLN A 20 -3.14 -14.54 23.99
N LEU A 21 -2.28 -14.81 22.99
CA LEU A 21 -2.56 -15.82 21.97
C LEU A 21 -1.24 -16.23 21.27
N PRO A 22 -0.90 -17.54 21.21
CA PRO A 22 0.18 -18.02 20.37
C PRO A 22 -0.37 -18.36 18.98
N LEU A 23 0.24 -17.83 17.93
CA LEU A 23 0.23 -18.51 16.63
C LEU A 23 1.66 -18.48 16.08
N GLN A 24 2.25 -19.66 16.08
CA GLN A 24 3.57 -19.93 15.52
C GLN A 24 3.61 -19.41 14.08
N GLY A 25 4.56 -18.53 13.75
CA GLY A 25 4.80 -18.06 12.37
C GLY A 25 4.68 -16.55 12.12
N PHE A 26 4.21 -15.72 13.07
CA PHE A 26 4.08 -14.27 12.85
C PHE A 26 5.35 -13.50 13.25
N SER A 27 6.19 -13.15 12.27
CA SER A 27 7.37 -12.31 12.49
C SER A 27 6.98 -10.82 12.56
N TRP A 28 6.84 -10.30 13.77
CA TRP A 28 6.60 -8.87 14.04
C TRP A 28 7.65 -7.95 13.41
N LEU A 29 8.91 -8.40 13.31
CA LEU A 29 9.99 -7.64 12.67
C LEU A 29 9.79 -7.53 11.15
N SER A 30 9.22 -8.55 10.50
CA SER A 30 8.90 -8.52 9.07
C SER A 30 7.75 -7.55 8.77
N PHE A 31 6.76 -7.47 9.67
CA PHE A 31 5.65 -6.52 9.56
C PHE A 31 6.14 -5.05 9.58
N PHE A 32 7.01 -4.69 10.52
CA PHE A 32 7.53 -3.31 10.59
C PHE A 32 8.62 -2.98 9.56
N SER A 33 9.44 -3.97 9.15
CA SER A 33 10.52 -3.75 8.17
C SER A 33 10.06 -3.68 6.70
N SER A 34 8.79 -3.98 6.42
CA SER A 34 8.25 -4.01 5.06
C SER A 34 7.92 -2.64 4.46
N ARG A 35 7.94 -1.54 5.25
CA ARG A 35 7.77 -0.18 4.71
C ARG A 35 9.03 0.36 4.04
N ARG A 36 9.58 -0.37 3.06
CA ARG A 36 10.50 0.23 2.10
C ARG A 36 9.68 0.96 1.05
N ASN A 37 9.73 2.29 1.08
CA ASN A 37 9.06 3.12 0.08
C ASN A 37 9.66 2.85 -1.30
N ARG A 38 9.02 1.97 -2.09
CA ARG A 38 9.48 1.67 -3.46
C ARG A 38 9.27 2.91 -4.33
N PRO A 39 10.22 3.26 -5.21
CA PRO A 39 10.02 4.36 -6.14
C PRO A 39 8.83 4.06 -7.06
N VAL A 40 8.00 5.07 -7.31
CA VAL A 40 6.83 4.93 -8.19
C VAL A 40 7.30 4.91 -9.66
N PRO A 41 7.09 3.81 -10.40
CA PRO A 41 7.42 3.70 -11.82
C PRO A 41 6.59 4.67 -12.67
N PRO A 42 7.03 4.98 -13.91
CA PRO A 42 6.20 5.71 -14.87
C PRO A 42 4.94 4.92 -15.23
N LEU A 43 3.85 5.63 -15.55
CA LEU A 43 2.63 5.01 -16.05
C LEU A 43 2.86 4.36 -17.41
N ARG A 44 2.21 3.21 -17.60
CA ARG A 44 1.98 2.61 -18.91
C ARG A 44 0.74 3.22 -19.54
N TYR A 45 0.79 3.43 -20.85
CA TYR A 45 -0.27 4.05 -21.62
C TYR A 45 -0.78 3.10 -22.70
N ILE A 46 -1.94 3.43 -23.28
CA ILE A 46 -2.52 2.71 -24.42
C ILE A 46 -1.45 2.59 -25.51
N GLY A 47 -1.28 1.37 -26.04
CA GLY A 47 -0.21 1.00 -26.96
C GLY A 47 0.81 0.02 -26.36
N ASP A 48 0.91 -0.06 -25.03
CA ASP A 48 1.65 -1.13 -24.36
C ASP A 48 0.88 -2.46 -24.48
N SER A 49 1.44 -3.42 -25.22
CA SER A 49 0.80 -4.71 -25.46
C SER A 49 0.55 -5.51 -24.19
N GLN A 50 1.36 -5.31 -23.14
CA GLN A 50 1.18 -6.02 -21.87
C GLN A 50 -0.06 -5.56 -21.11
N LEU A 51 -0.56 -4.32 -21.34
CA LEU A 51 -1.83 -3.85 -20.76
C LEU A 51 -3.04 -4.56 -21.35
N MET A 52 -2.90 -5.17 -22.53
CA MET A 52 -3.97 -5.87 -23.25
C MET A 52 -4.00 -7.37 -22.96
N GLN A 53 -3.17 -7.85 -22.04
CA GLN A 53 -3.09 -9.27 -21.66
C GLN A 53 -3.75 -9.53 -20.30
N PRO A 54 -4.38 -10.69 -20.11
CA PRO A 54 -4.80 -11.13 -18.78
C PRO A 54 -3.58 -11.33 -17.88
N GLN A 55 -3.65 -10.80 -16.67
CA GLN A 55 -2.53 -10.86 -15.72
C GLN A 55 -2.61 -12.11 -14.85
N ARG A 56 -1.46 -12.54 -14.31
CA ARG A 56 -1.40 -13.69 -13.39
C ARG A 56 -2.11 -13.37 -12.08
N ALA A 57 -2.90 -14.32 -11.57
CA ALA A 57 -3.44 -14.24 -10.22
C ALA A 57 -2.34 -14.50 -9.18
N LEU A 58 -2.40 -13.78 -8.07
CA LEU A 58 -1.58 -14.09 -6.88
C LEU A 58 -2.21 -15.28 -6.16
N THR A 59 -1.36 -16.17 -5.66
CA THR A 59 -1.74 -17.20 -4.70
C THR A 59 -1.96 -16.58 -3.32
N GLU A 60 -2.74 -17.24 -2.45
CA GLU A 60 -2.97 -16.77 -1.09
C GLU A 60 -1.66 -16.53 -0.30
N PRO A 61 -0.65 -17.43 -0.33
CA PRO A 61 0.63 -17.15 0.33
C PRO A 61 1.37 -15.93 -0.23
N GLU A 62 1.29 -15.68 -1.54
CA GLU A 62 1.90 -14.50 -2.16
C GLU A 62 1.22 -13.22 -1.69
N ILE A 63 -0.11 -13.21 -1.53
CA ILE A 63 -0.86 -12.04 -1.05
C ILE A 63 -0.32 -11.58 0.30
N HIS A 64 -0.02 -12.52 1.20
CA HIS A 64 0.54 -12.23 2.52
C HIS A 64 2.05 -11.96 2.53
N SER A 65 2.72 -12.10 1.39
CA SER A 65 4.17 -11.91 1.32
C SER A 65 4.57 -10.45 1.56
N PRO A 66 5.70 -10.19 2.24
CA PRO A 66 6.24 -8.84 2.39
C PRO A 66 6.43 -8.09 1.07
N GLU A 67 6.72 -8.82 0.00
CA GLU A 67 6.92 -8.26 -1.33
C GLU A 67 5.62 -7.68 -1.91
N VAL A 68 4.53 -8.44 -1.86
CA VAL A 68 3.22 -7.98 -2.34
C VAL A 68 2.72 -6.81 -1.49
N GLN A 69 2.90 -6.87 -0.17
CA GLN A 69 2.52 -5.76 0.71
C GLN A 69 3.28 -4.47 0.34
N ALA A 70 4.59 -4.55 0.09
CA ALA A 70 5.38 -3.40 -0.38
C ALA A 70 4.96 -2.89 -1.77
N ASN A 71 4.48 -3.77 -2.66
CA ASN A 71 3.93 -3.38 -3.95
C ASN A 71 2.56 -2.70 -3.82
N LEU A 72 1.71 -3.13 -2.90
CA LEU A 72 0.42 -2.47 -2.62
C LEU A 72 0.65 -1.05 -2.07
N ASP A 73 1.61 -0.86 -1.16
CA ASP A 73 2.02 0.45 -0.68
C ASP A 73 2.53 1.36 -1.81
N MET A 74 3.24 0.78 -2.78
CA MET A 74 3.69 1.48 -3.98
C MET A 74 2.51 1.88 -4.86
N LEU A 75 1.50 1.03 -5.04
CA LEU A 75 0.28 1.40 -5.79
C LEU A 75 -0.48 2.54 -5.13
N LEU A 76 -0.61 2.53 -3.80
CA LEU A 76 -1.21 3.65 -3.07
C LEU A 76 -0.44 4.95 -3.30
N SER A 77 0.89 4.87 -3.32
CA SER A 77 1.76 6.02 -3.60
C SER A 77 1.63 6.48 -5.06
N ALA A 78 1.52 5.56 -6.01
CA ALA A 78 1.31 5.85 -7.42
C ALA A 78 -0.05 6.52 -7.67
N MET A 79 -1.13 6.00 -7.08
CA MET A 79 -2.47 6.57 -7.17
C MET A 79 -2.48 8.04 -6.72
N ARG A 80 -1.84 8.34 -5.58
CA ARG A 80 -1.69 9.72 -5.08
C ARG A 80 -0.84 10.59 -6.00
N LYS A 81 0.31 10.08 -6.46
CA LYS A 81 1.24 10.81 -7.35
C LYS A 81 0.56 11.23 -8.66
N TYR A 82 -0.26 10.36 -9.24
CA TYR A 82 -0.96 10.60 -10.51
C TYR A 82 -2.38 11.16 -10.34
N GLY A 83 -2.77 11.50 -9.10
CA GLY A 83 -4.06 12.14 -8.78
C GLY A 83 -5.30 11.28 -9.08
N GLY A 84 -5.14 9.96 -9.16
CA GLY A 84 -6.24 9.03 -9.44
C GLY A 84 -7.07 8.69 -8.20
N ILE A 85 -8.19 8.02 -8.43
CA ILE A 85 -9.06 7.42 -7.38
C ILE A 85 -8.94 5.89 -7.33
N GLY A 86 -8.13 5.33 -8.23
CA GLY A 86 -7.77 3.93 -8.31
C GLY A 86 -6.63 3.73 -9.30
N ILE A 87 -5.87 2.65 -9.11
CA ILE A 87 -4.78 2.25 -10.00
C ILE A 87 -4.60 0.72 -9.96
N ALA A 88 -4.37 0.12 -11.12
CA ALA A 88 -4.08 -1.30 -11.25
C ALA A 88 -2.57 -1.54 -11.39
N ALA A 89 -2.08 -2.67 -10.85
CA ALA A 89 -0.68 -3.08 -10.90
C ALA A 89 -0.03 -3.00 -12.30
N PRO A 90 -0.71 -3.41 -13.40
CA PRO A 90 -0.15 -3.33 -14.75
C PRO A 90 0.16 -1.91 -15.22
N GLN A 91 -0.57 -0.90 -14.72
CA GLN A 91 -0.36 0.50 -15.11
C GLN A 91 0.98 1.04 -14.65
N VAL A 92 1.66 0.37 -13.70
CA VAL A 92 3.01 0.69 -13.24
C VAL A 92 4.02 -0.42 -13.55
N GLY A 93 3.67 -1.35 -14.45
CA GLY A 93 4.54 -2.44 -14.87
C GLY A 93 4.65 -3.60 -13.88
N TRP A 94 3.74 -3.71 -12.90
CA TRP A 94 3.63 -4.88 -12.04
C TRP A 94 2.55 -5.82 -12.59
N TRP A 95 2.98 -6.85 -13.31
CA TRP A 95 2.14 -7.70 -14.16
C TRP A 95 1.38 -8.80 -13.37
N VAL A 96 0.52 -8.38 -12.44
CA VAL A 96 -0.36 -9.25 -11.64
C VAL A 96 -1.77 -8.70 -11.54
N ARG A 97 -2.73 -9.54 -11.16
CA ARG A 97 -4.12 -9.15 -10.88
C ARG A 97 -4.25 -8.52 -9.50
N ALA A 98 -3.79 -7.27 -9.38
CA ALA A 98 -3.97 -6.46 -8.17
C ALA A 98 -4.35 -5.03 -8.54
N MET A 99 -5.13 -4.39 -7.68
CA MET A 99 -5.50 -2.98 -7.79
C MET A 99 -5.74 -2.39 -6.41
N VAL A 100 -5.61 -1.07 -6.30
CA VAL A 100 -6.06 -0.29 -5.14
C VAL A 100 -6.99 0.80 -5.62
N PHE A 101 -7.98 1.16 -4.80
CA PHE A 101 -8.88 2.27 -5.07
C PHE A 101 -9.35 2.89 -3.76
N GLY A 102 -9.73 4.15 -3.82
CA GLY A 102 -10.27 4.88 -2.69
C GLY A 102 -10.14 6.39 -2.89
N ILE A 103 -10.96 7.11 -2.16
CA ILE A 103 -11.13 8.55 -2.27
C ILE A 103 -11.14 9.08 -0.84
N LYS A 104 -10.18 9.95 -0.51
CA LYS A 104 -10.15 10.66 0.76
C LYS A 104 -10.39 12.15 0.50
N GLY A 105 -11.56 12.64 0.90
CA GLY A 105 -11.96 14.03 0.65
C GLY A 105 -12.21 14.32 -0.83
N GLU A 106 -11.97 15.57 -1.25
CA GLU A 106 -12.23 16.01 -2.62
C GLU A 106 -11.11 15.59 -3.58
N ASN A 107 -11.49 15.13 -4.77
CA ASN A 107 -10.55 14.82 -5.86
C ASN A 107 -10.75 15.79 -7.03
N LYS A 108 -9.68 16.46 -7.48
CA LYS A 108 -9.75 17.44 -8.59
C LYS A 108 -10.26 16.86 -9.91
N ARG A 109 -9.94 15.59 -10.20
CA ARG A 109 -10.38 14.90 -11.42
C ARG A 109 -11.81 14.37 -11.32
N TYR A 110 -12.30 14.17 -10.09
CA TYR A 110 -13.63 13.63 -9.82
C TYR A 110 -14.32 14.44 -8.70
N PRO A 111 -14.76 15.68 -8.97
CA PRO A 111 -15.25 16.60 -7.94
C PRO A 111 -16.55 16.14 -7.27
N GLN A 112 -17.32 15.31 -7.97
CA GLN A 112 -18.63 14.82 -7.53
C GLN A 112 -18.56 13.42 -6.89
N ALA A 113 -17.36 12.84 -6.77
CA ALA A 113 -17.21 11.50 -6.23
C ALA A 113 -17.28 11.52 -4.70
N GLY A 114 -18.07 10.61 -4.13
CA GLY A 114 -18.16 10.41 -2.69
C GLY A 114 -16.88 9.81 -2.09
N ASN A 115 -16.78 9.83 -0.77
CA ASN A 115 -15.66 9.25 -0.04
C ASN A 115 -15.68 7.71 -0.18
N VAL A 116 -14.52 7.11 -0.47
CA VAL A 116 -14.35 5.65 -0.58
C VAL A 116 -13.17 5.26 0.31
N PRO A 117 -13.34 4.31 1.26
CA PRO A 117 -12.26 3.91 2.17
C PRO A 117 -10.97 3.49 1.46
N LEU A 118 -9.84 3.79 2.09
CA LEU A 118 -8.48 3.38 1.70
C LEU A 118 -7.89 2.46 2.77
#